data_AF-A0A8H1QU14-F1
#
_entry.id   AF-A0A8H1QU14-F1
#
_cell.length_a   1.000
_cell.length_b   1.000
_cell.length_c   1.000
_cell.angle_alpha   90.00
_cell.angle_beta   90.00
_cell.angle_gamma   90.00
#
_symmetry.space_group_name_H-M   'P 1'
#
loop_
_entity.id
_entity.type
_entity.pdbx_description
1 polymer ?
#
loop_
_entity_poly.entity_id
_entity_poly.type
_entity_poly.pdbx_seq_one_letter_code
_entity_poly.pdbx_strand_id
1 'polypeptide(L)'
;MDFEIRADRAPQGRKKLSREREAYSRLVQQGYSNTEACRIVGVDRRTGNKWRNGRFERDRKPVPPIHVVVPASGPCRYLREDERIHIADRLREKATVRAIAAELGRSPSTVSREIRRNRHPDSGAYRPHAAQARA
;
A
#
# COMPACT_ATOMS: atom_id res chain seq x y z
N MET A 1 -23.28 -14.80 -9.54
CA MET A 1 -22.70 -14.72 -8.19
C MET A 1 -23.86 -14.81 -7.22
N ASP A 2 -24.08 -15.98 -6.64
CA ASP A 2 -25.24 -16.24 -5.78
C ASP A 2 -24.90 -15.81 -4.35
N PHE A 3 -24.71 -14.50 -4.18
CA PHE A 3 -24.68 -13.91 -2.86
C PHE A 3 -26.12 -13.57 -2.49
N GLU A 4 -26.77 -14.48 -1.76
CA GLU A 4 -28.08 -14.22 -1.21
C GLU A 4 -28.00 -13.02 -0.26
N ILE A 5 -28.66 -11.93 -0.68
CA ILE A 5 -28.86 -10.73 0.12
C ILE A 5 -29.53 -11.20 1.42
N ARG A 6 -28.97 -10.81 2.57
CA ARG A 6 -29.60 -11.12 3.86
C ARG A 6 -31.07 -10.71 3.85
N ALA A 7 -31.95 -11.72 3.99
CA ALA A 7 -33.39 -11.52 4.09
C ALA A 7 -33.74 -10.79 5.40
N ASP A 8 -33.01 -11.07 6.48
CA ASP A 8 -33.18 -10.41 7.76
C ASP A 8 -32.14 -9.31 7.98
N ARG A 9 -32.63 -8.06 8.06
CA ARG A 9 -31.86 -6.84 8.31
C ARG A 9 -31.96 -6.36 9.77
N ALA A 10 -32.53 -7.17 10.66
CA ALA A 10 -32.63 -6.87 12.08
C ALA A 10 -31.24 -6.69 12.73
N PRO A 11 -31.13 -5.84 13.77
CA PRO A 11 -29.87 -5.61 14.47
C PRO A 11 -29.40 -6.88 15.20
N GLN A 12 -28.44 -7.60 14.60
CA GLN A 12 -27.88 -8.88 15.10
C GLN A 12 -27.02 -8.77 16.39
N GLY A 13 -27.03 -7.63 17.08
CA GLY A 13 -26.17 -7.39 18.25
C GLY A 13 -24.66 -7.48 17.94
N ARG A 14 -23.85 -7.87 18.94
CA ARG A 14 -22.38 -7.96 18.84
C ARG A 14 -21.91 -9.22 18.08
N LYS A 15 -22.45 -9.49 16.90
CA LYS A 15 -21.99 -10.60 16.05
C LYS A 15 -20.93 -10.12 15.04
N LYS A 16 -19.84 -10.87 14.90
CA LYS A 16 -18.80 -10.57 13.90
C LYS A 16 -19.33 -10.92 12.50
N LEU A 17 -19.47 -9.90 11.65
CA LEU A 17 -19.95 -10.00 10.26
C LEU A 17 -18.81 -10.45 9.31
N SER A 18 -18.21 -11.62 9.54
CA SER A 18 -17.04 -12.07 8.75
C SER A 18 -17.38 -12.36 7.29
N ARG A 19 -18.46 -13.11 7.03
CA ARG A 19 -18.91 -13.47 5.67
C ARG A 19 -19.31 -12.25 4.86
N GLU A 20 -20.00 -11.30 5.48
CA GLU A 20 -20.43 -10.05 4.86
C GLU A 20 -19.23 -9.14 4.57
N ARG A 21 -18.23 -9.14 5.46
CA ARG A 21 -16.99 -8.40 5.28
C ARG A 21 -16.18 -8.94 4.10
N GLU A 22 -16.11 -10.25 3.93
CA GLU A 22 -15.49 -10.89 2.77
C GLU A 22 -16.23 -10.59 1.47
N ALA A 23 -17.56 -10.70 1.46
CA ALA A 23 -18.38 -10.37 0.30
C ALA A 23 -18.25 -8.90 -0.11
N TYR A 24 -18.29 -7.99 0.87
CA TYR A 24 -18.04 -6.57 0.67
C TYR A 24 -16.64 -6.32 0.07
N SER A 25 -15.61 -6.97 0.61
CA SER A 25 -14.24 -6.87 0.09
C SER A 25 -14.17 -7.25 -1.39
N ARG A 26 -14.79 -8.38 -1.76
CA ARG A 26 -14.81 -8.88 -3.14
C ARG A 26 -15.52 -7.92 -4.11
N LEU A 27 -16.66 -7.35 -3.70
CA LEU A 27 -17.39 -6.36 -4.50
C LEU A 27 -16.56 -5.08 -4.70
N VAL A 28 -15.90 -4.59 -3.66
CA VAL A 28 -15.03 -3.41 -3.78
C VAL A 28 -13.82 -3.68 -4.68
N GLN A 29 -13.22 -4.88 -4.63
CA GLN A 29 -12.13 -5.26 -5.53
C GLN A 29 -12.57 -5.35 -7.00
N GLN A 30 -13.83 -5.69 -7.25
CA GLN A 30 -14.42 -5.70 -8.59
C GLN A 30 -14.78 -4.29 -9.11
N GLY A 31 -14.55 -3.25 -8.31
CA GLY A 31 -14.80 -1.86 -8.70
C GLY A 31 -16.20 -1.35 -8.37
N TYR A 32 -17.04 -2.11 -7.66
CA TYR A 32 -18.35 -1.62 -7.23
C TYR A 32 -18.22 -0.44 -6.27
N SER A 33 -19.13 0.52 -6.38
CA SER A 33 -19.17 1.66 -5.47
C SER A 33 -19.51 1.20 -4.04
N ASN A 34 -19.05 1.97 -3.04
CA ASN A 34 -19.32 1.63 -1.65
C ASN A 34 -20.82 1.49 -1.35
N THR A 35 -21.66 2.32 -1.97
CA THR A 35 -23.12 2.30 -1.78
C THR A 35 -23.74 1.04 -2.37
N GLU A 36 -23.33 0.61 -3.55
CA GLU A 36 -23.80 -0.63 -4.17
C GLU A 36 -23.34 -1.85 -3.39
N ALA A 37 -22.06 -1.89 -3.00
CA ALA A 37 -21.53 -2.98 -2.18
C ALA A 37 -22.28 -3.10 -0.84
N CYS A 38 -22.62 -1.98 -0.18
CA CYS A 38 -23.42 -2.00 1.04
C CYS A 38 -24.85 -2.51 0.82
N ARG A 39 -25.49 -2.11 -0.30
CA ARG A 39 -26.85 -2.56 -0.67
C ARG A 39 -26.89 -4.05 -0.94
N ILE A 40 -25.91 -4.58 -1.68
CA ILE A 40 -25.81 -6.02 -2.01
C ILE A 40 -25.55 -6.84 -0.74
N VAL A 41 -24.66 -6.37 0.13
CA VAL A 41 -24.29 -7.10 1.36
C VAL A 41 -25.35 -6.95 2.47
N GLY A 42 -26.25 -5.96 2.37
CA GLY A 42 -27.28 -5.70 3.37
C GLY A 42 -26.73 -5.05 4.64
N VAL A 43 -25.72 -4.19 4.51
CA VAL A 43 -25.09 -3.46 5.62
C VAL A 43 -25.31 -1.96 5.51
N ASP A 44 -25.36 -1.28 6.65
CA ASP A 44 -25.45 0.19 6.68
C ASP A 44 -24.22 0.87 6.05
N ARG A 45 -24.44 2.00 5.38
CA ARG A 45 -23.39 2.77 4.69
C ARG A 45 -22.26 3.20 5.64
N ARG A 46 -22.57 3.48 6.91
CA ARG A 46 -21.57 3.85 7.93
C ARG A 46 -20.66 2.66 8.27
N THR A 47 -21.22 1.45 8.28
CA THR A 47 -20.46 0.21 8.45
C THR A 47 -19.55 -0.05 7.25
N GLY A 48 -20.06 0.11 6.03
CA GLY A 48 -19.24 0.04 4.81
C GLY A 48 -18.11 1.06 4.79
N ASN A 49 -18.36 2.32 5.15
CA ASN A 49 -17.31 3.34 5.24
C ASN A 49 -16.23 3.01 6.30
N LYS A 50 -16.64 2.46 7.46
CA LYS A 50 -15.69 1.98 8.48
C LYS A 50 -14.83 0.82 7.97
N TRP A 51 -15.44 -0.09 7.23
CA TRP A 51 -14.76 -1.22 6.61
C TRP A 51 -13.79 -0.79 5.50
N ARG A 52 -14.21 0.18 4.69
CA ARG A 52 -13.41 0.76 3.61
C ARG A 52 -12.22 1.54 4.17
N ASN A 53 -12.47 2.59 4.95
CA ASN A 53 -11.44 3.55 5.32
C ASN A 53 -10.71 3.18 6.62
N GLY A 54 -11.15 2.12 7.29
CA GLY A 54 -10.68 1.79 8.63
C GLY A 54 -11.18 2.79 9.69
N ARG A 55 -10.61 2.68 10.90
CA ARG A 55 -10.70 3.72 11.94
C ARG A 55 -9.36 3.94 12.59
N PHE A 56 -8.98 5.21 12.66
CA PHE A 56 -7.97 5.69 13.58
C PHE A 56 -8.68 6.31 14.78
N GLU A 57 -8.51 5.72 15.96
CA GLU A 57 -8.93 6.28 17.24
C GLU A 57 -7.66 6.41 18.09
N ARG A 58 -7.47 7.53 18.81
CA ARG A 58 -6.28 7.75 19.66
C ARG A 58 -6.17 6.70 20.79
N ASP A 59 -7.30 6.27 21.33
CA ASP A 59 -7.37 5.42 22.53
C ASP A 59 -7.71 3.96 22.24
N ARG A 60 -7.85 3.57 20.96
CA ARG A 60 -8.17 2.19 20.57
C ARG A 60 -7.27 1.69 19.46
N LYS A 61 -7.09 0.37 19.41
CA LYS A 61 -6.36 -0.29 18.32
C LYS A 61 -6.97 0.12 16.97
N PRO A 62 -6.18 0.70 16.06
CA PRO A 62 -6.67 1.10 14.75
C PRO A 62 -7.17 -0.12 13.98
N VAL A 63 -8.31 0.04 13.31
CA VAL A 63 -8.86 -1.01 12.44
C VAL A 63 -8.40 -0.69 11.03
N PRO A 64 -7.55 -1.52 10.41
CA PRO A 64 -7.04 -1.24 9.08
C PRO A 64 -8.17 -1.32 8.03
N PRO A 65 -8.07 -0.52 6.95
CA PRO A 65 -8.87 -0.67 5.72
C PRO A 65 -8.90 -2.13 5.23
N ILE A 66 -10.03 -2.55 4.67
CA ILE A 66 -10.16 -3.91 4.09
C ILE A 66 -9.39 -4.07 2.77
N HIS A 67 -9.30 -3.01 1.97
CA HIS A 67 -8.56 -3.07 0.72
C HIS A 67 -7.14 -2.57 0.98
N VAL A 68 -6.16 -3.40 0.60
CA VAL A 68 -4.77 -2.99 0.51
C VAL A 68 -4.72 -1.89 -0.54
N VAL A 69 -4.36 -0.67 -0.14
CA VAL A 69 -4.04 0.38 -1.09
C VAL A 69 -2.77 -0.09 -1.80
N VAL A 70 -2.94 -0.71 -2.97
CA VAL A 70 -1.80 -1.05 -3.83
C VAL A 70 -1.16 0.29 -4.17
N PRO A 71 0.08 0.56 -3.73
CA PRO A 71 0.72 1.83 -4.04
C PRO A 71 0.77 1.97 -5.56
N ALA A 72 0.56 3.21 -6.05
CA ALA A 72 0.51 3.48 -7.48
C ALA A 72 1.69 2.82 -8.20
N SER A 73 1.39 1.94 -9.17
CA SER A 73 2.35 1.08 -9.87
C SER A 73 3.28 1.84 -10.84
N GLY A 74 3.22 3.18 -10.84
CA GLY A 74 4.00 4.02 -11.75
C GLY A 74 5.30 4.54 -11.13
N PRO A 75 6.28 4.91 -11.98
CA PRO A 75 7.49 5.58 -11.55
C PRO A 75 7.13 6.93 -10.92
N CYS A 76 7.34 7.03 -9.60
CA CYS A 76 7.18 8.29 -8.87
C CYS A 76 8.28 9.27 -9.29
N ARG A 77 8.05 10.58 -9.19
CA ARG A 77 9.10 11.61 -9.41
C ARG A 77 10.35 11.34 -8.56
N TYR A 78 10.16 10.78 -7.37
CA TYR A 78 11.22 10.45 -6.42
C TYR A 78 11.53 8.95 -6.40
N LEU A 79 12.75 8.61 -5.97
CA LEU A 79 13.13 7.22 -5.69
C LEU A 79 12.40 6.72 -4.45
N ARG A 80 11.74 5.59 -4.60
CA ARG A 80 11.08 4.85 -3.51
C ARG A 80 12.08 4.03 -2.71
N GLU A 81 11.64 3.53 -1.56
CA GLU A 81 12.50 2.74 -0.67
C GLU A 81 12.98 1.43 -1.31
N ASP A 82 12.12 0.73 -2.05
CA ASP A 82 12.46 -0.46 -2.83
C ASP A 82 13.52 -0.17 -3.89
N GLU A 83 13.38 0.94 -4.64
CA GLU A 83 14.39 1.37 -5.61
C GLU A 83 15.73 1.69 -4.93
N ARG A 84 15.71 2.31 -3.73
CA ARG A 84 16.93 2.58 -2.96
C ARG A 84 17.59 1.31 -2.45
N ILE A 85 16.82 0.33 -1.97
CA ILE A 85 17.34 -0.98 -1.54
C ILE A 85 18.02 -1.68 -2.73
N HIS A 86 17.38 -1.68 -3.91
CA HIS A 86 17.95 -2.25 -5.13
C HIS A 86 19.29 -1.61 -5.52
N ILE A 87 19.39 -0.26 -5.43
CA ILE A 87 20.66 0.45 -5.66
C ILE A 87 21.74 -0.06 -4.69
N ALA A 88 21.41 -0.25 -3.41
CA ALA A 88 22.37 -0.69 -2.41
C ALA A 88 22.90 -2.10 -2.69
N ASP A 89 22.03 -3.04 -3.06
CA ASP A 89 22.43 -4.41 -3.35
C ASP A 89 23.27 -4.50 -4.62
N ARG A 90 22.88 -3.81 -5.69
CA ARG A 90 23.66 -3.77 -6.93
C ARG A 90 25.02 -3.08 -6.76
N LEU A 91 25.13 -2.09 -5.88
CA LEU A 91 26.43 -1.51 -5.54
C LEU A 91 27.34 -2.49 -4.78
N ARG A 92 26.78 -3.35 -3.92
CA ARG A 92 27.55 -4.41 -3.25
C ARG A 92 28.07 -5.43 -4.26
N GLU A 93 27.28 -5.72 -5.28
CA GLU A 93 27.66 -6.56 -6.43
C GLU A 93 28.59 -5.85 -7.43
N LYS A 94 29.00 -4.61 -7.15
CA LYS A 94 29.88 -3.78 -8.00
C LYS A 94 29.30 -3.49 -9.40
N ALA A 95 27.97 -3.51 -9.54
CA ALA A 95 27.32 -3.12 -10.78
C ALA A 95 27.58 -1.64 -11.11
N THR A 96 27.61 -1.31 -12.40
CA THR A 96 27.79 0.07 -12.85
C THR A 96 26.52 0.89 -12.65
N VAL A 97 26.65 2.20 -12.44
CA VAL A 97 25.51 3.13 -12.31
C VAL A 97 24.56 3.04 -13.50
N ARG A 98 25.08 2.82 -14.72
CA ARG A 98 24.27 2.67 -15.93
C ARG A 98 23.44 1.38 -15.92
N ALA A 99 24.01 0.26 -15.45
CA ALA A 99 23.27 -1.00 -15.32
C ALA A 99 22.13 -0.88 -14.32
N ILE A 100 22.41 -0.32 -13.13
CA ILE A 100 21.40 -0.08 -12.08
C ILE A 100 20.27 0.82 -12.60
N ALA A 101 20.63 1.89 -13.32
CA ALA A 101 19.65 2.81 -13.88
C ALA A 101 18.75 2.14 -14.95
N ALA A 102 19.32 1.27 -15.79
CA ALA A 102 18.57 0.51 -16.77
C ALA A 102 17.59 -0.48 -16.12
N GLU A 103 18.03 -1.19 -15.07
CA GLU A 103 17.19 -2.12 -14.31
C GLU A 103 15.99 -1.43 -13.65
N LEU A 104 16.18 -0.22 -13.13
CA LEU A 104 15.13 0.59 -12.49
C LEU A 104 14.28 1.41 -13.47
N GLY A 105 14.63 1.45 -14.76
CA GLY A 105 13.99 2.36 -15.72
C GLY A 105 14.18 3.84 -15.38
N ARG A 106 15.31 4.21 -14.75
CA ARG A 106 15.63 5.57 -14.32
C ARG A 106 16.80 6.16 -15.12
N SER A 107 16.95 7.48 -15.07
CA SER A 107 18.13 8.11 -15.66
C SER A 107 19.39 7.78 -14.84
N PRO A 108 20.55 7.53 -15.48
CA PRO A 108 21.81 7.35 -14.76
C PRO A 108 22.17 8.53 -13.85
N SER A 109 21.75 9.75 -14.23
CA SER A 109 21.95 10.96 -13.43
C SER A 109 21.16 10.95 -12.11
N THR A 110 20.01 10.26 -12.07
CA THR A 110 19.18 10.11 -10.87
C THR A 110 19.92 9.23 -9.87
N VAL A 111 20.35 8.05 -10.31
CA VAL A 111 21.07 7.07 -9.50
C VAL A 111 22.42 7.64 -9.02
N SER A 112 23.17 8.31 -9.89
CA SER A 112 24.44 8.94 -9.52
C SER A 112 24.26 10.02 -8.44
N ARG A 113 23.28 10.91 -8.60
CA ARG A 113 23.00 11.98 -7.62
C ARG A 113 22.55 11.42 -6.28
N GLU A 114 21.73 10.38 -6.31
CA GLU A 114 21.28 9.65 -5.13
C GLU A 114 22.45 9.07 -4.33
N ILE A 115 23.30 8.29 -4.99
CA ILE A 115 24.46 7.64 -4.36
C ILE A 115 25.41 8.69 -3.77
N ARG A 116 25.72 9.74 -4.55
CA ARG A 116 26.65 10.79 -4.12
C ARG A 116 26.14 11.54 -2.88
N ARG A 117 24.83 11.81 -2.80
CA ARG A 117 24.24 12.57 -1.68
C ARG A 117 24.13 11.76 -0.40
N ASN A 118 23.91 10.44 -0.52
CA ASN A 118 23.61 9.56 0.60
C ASN A 118 24.72 8.55 0.88
N ARG A 119 25.96 8.88 0.49
CA ARG A 119 27.17 8.13 0.83
C ARG A 119 27.59 8.48 2.25
N HIS A 120 27.92 7.47 3.04
CA HIS A 120 28.47 7.70 4.38
C HIS A 120 29.83 8.39 4.28
N PRO A 121 30.10 9.46 5.06
CA PRO A 121 31.38 10.18 5.01
C PRO A 121 32.60 9.29 5.25
N ASP A 122 32.56 8.47 6.30
CA ASP A 122 33.72 7.65 6.69
C ASP A 122 33.80 6.32 5.93
N SER A 123 32.72 5.53 5.93
CA SER A 123 32.72 4.19 5.33
C SER A 123 32.53 4.19 3.80
N GLY A 124 32.09 5.29 3.20
CA GLY A 124 31.75 5.35 1.78
C GLY A 124 30.57 4.43 1.36
N ALA A 125 29.92 3.76 2.32
CA ALA A 125 28.81 2.87 2.05
C ALA A 125 27.55 3.68 1.74
N TYR A 126 26.77 3.23 0.77
CA TYR A 126 25.44 3.77 0.49
C TYR A 126 24.43 3.17 1.48
N ARG A 127 23.63 4.01 2.14
CA ARG A 127 22.66 3.61 3.18
C ARG A 127 21.22 3.92 2.74
N PRO A 128 20.46 2.93 2.23
CA PRO A 128 19.15 3.17 1.60
C PRO A 128 18.09 3.68 2.59
N HIS A 129 18.02 3.13 3.81
CA HIS A 129 17.04 3.58 4.81
C HIS A 129 17.34 5.00 5.34
N ALA A 130 18.62 5.35 5.52
CA ALA A 130 19.01 6.70 5.91
C ALA A 130 18.69 7.71 4.80
N ALA A 131 18.85 7.30 3.54
CA ALA A 131 18.47 8.09 2.38
C ALA A 131 16.94 8.31 2.31
N GLN A 132 16.15 7.28 2.64
CA GLN A 132 14.69 7.36 2.68
C GLN A 132 14.19 8.25 3.83
N ALA A 133 14.79 8.16 5.03
CA ALA A 133 14.42 8.99 6.18
C ALA A 133 14.72 10.49 5.98
N ARG A 134 15.64 10.82 5.05
CA ARG A 134 16.02 12.19 4.72
C ARG A 134 15.22 12.79 3.55
N ALA A 135 14.56 11.95 2.75
CA ALA A 135 13.85 12.34 1.53
C ALA A 135 12.47 12.97 1.82
#